data_AF-A0A919XDR9-F1
#
_entry.id   AF-A0A919XDR9-F1
#
_cell.length_a   1.000
_cell.length_b   1.000
_cell.length_c   1.000
_cell.angle_alpha   90.00
_cell.angle_beta   90.00
_cell.angle_gamma   90.00
#
_symmetry.space_group_name_H-M   'P 1'
#
loop_
_entity.id
_entity.type
_entity.pdbx_description
1 polymer ?
#
loop_
_entity_poly.entity_id
_entity_poly.type
_entity_poly.pdbx_seq_one_letter_code
_entity_poly.pdbx_strand_id
1 'polypeptide(L)'
;MEDEKAVALKKSADSEKSSFRGSDESTDMRSTDTGETGTPQYHQANPKPMSENAKQKERDFRKKLNQAARKTVSDSIHEKVKLIVHRPDYDQEAQTEYVALSKELMPIVQEIARKTLPLLEHETSSDFERNRYYGSKFQADGIAYRDFRYFAKKRPPSESPSLVVGLRVDESASMSAFGRLEAAKRAVIAVYEFCKICNIPILIYGDTADVSKMEQMSIFAYADFDKPDANDRFRLMRIRGRSNNRDGMALRIMGERLAVSPRQTKLLISISDGQPKAMDDYTGDYAIADMQQTIEEYERKGIAFLAAAIGQDKEVISDIYGHERFLDITNLREFPAKLVRIIARYL
;
A
#
# COMPACT_ATOMS: atom_id res chain seq x y z
N MET A 1 24.82 -70.58 -37.73
CA MET A 1 24.59 -69.16 -37.37
C MET A 1 25.20 -68.99 -36.01
N GLU A 2 26.41 -68.45 -36.03
CA GLU A 2 27.45 -68.54 -35.00
C GLU A 2 27.44 -67.33 -34.06
N ASP A 3 27.68 -67.65 -32.79
CA ASP A 3 28.36 -66.94 -31.70
C ASP A 3 28.74 -65.46 -31.86
N GLU A 4 28.25 -64.66 -30.91
CA GLU A 4 28.69 -63.30 -30.59
C GLU A 4 30.11 -63.29 -30.00
N LYS A 5 31.04 -62.66 -30.72
CA LYS A 5 32.36 -62.24 -30.23
C LYS A 5 32.40 -60.73 -29.96
N ALA A 6 32.96 -60.41 -28.81
CA ALA A 6 33.32 -59.07 -28.35
C ALA A 6 34.24 -58.31 -29.32
N VAL A 7 34.07 -56.99 -29.42
CA VAL A 7 35.10 -56.06 -29.92
C VAL A 7 35.09 -54.76 -29.11
N ALA A 8 36.26 -54.47 -28.52
CA ALA A 8 36.62 -53.22 -27.87
C ALA A 8 37.10 -52.17 -28.89
N LEU A 9 36.75 -50.89 -28.69
CA LEU A 9 37.28 -49.73 -29.44
C LEU A 9 37.48 -48.57 -28.44
N LYS A 10 38.71 -48.37 -27.96
CA LYS A 10 39.72 -47.36 -28.38
C LYS A 10 39.35 -45.90 -28.06
N LYS A 11 40.14 -45.31 -27.14
CA LYS A 11 40.30 -43.86 -26.94
C LYS A 11 41.00 -43.24 -28.16
N SER A 12 40.52 -42.06 -28.55
CA SER A 12 41.25 -41.07 -29.35
C SER A 12 41.12 -39.72 -28.66
N ALA A 13 42.23 -38.99 -28.58
CA ALA A 13 42.31 -37.58 -28.22
C ALA A 13 42.40 -36.72 -29.50
N ASP A 14 42.39 -35.40 -29.29
CA ASP A 14 42.39 -34.28 -30.25
C ASP A 14 41.01 -33.84 -30.75
N SER A 15 40.68 -32.55 -30.90
CA SER A 15 41.24 -31.30 -30.38
C SER A 15 40.20 -30.18 -30.70
N GLU A 16 40.18 -29.16 -29.85
CA GLU A 16 39.72 -27.77 -30.05
C GLU A 16 38.26 -27.38 -30.43
N LYS A 17 37.66 -26.64 -29.48
CA LYS A 17 36.87 -25.40 -29.60
C LYS A 17 35.55 -25.43 -30.39
N SER A 18 34.46 -25.46 -29.63
CA SER A 18 33.36 -24.50 -29.81
C SER A 18 32.78 -24.12 -28.45
N SER A 19 32.85 -22.83 -28.14
CA SER A 19 32.28 -22.25 -26.93
C SER A 19 30.87 -21.79 -27.23
N PHE A 20 29.88 -22.56 -26.80
CA PHE A 20 28.50 -22.09 -26.69
C PHE A 20 28.21 -21.80 -25.22
N ARG A 21 28.18 -20.51 -24.89
CA ARG A 21 27.59 -19.97 -23.67
C ARG A 21 26.07 -20.15 -23.75
N GLY A 22 25.54 -21.16 -23.07
CA GLY A 22 24.15 -21.17 -22.62
C GLY A 22 24.08 -20.42 -21.29
N SER A 23 23.43 -19.26 -21.29
CA SER A 23 23.07 -18.53 -20.08
C SER A 23 21.78 -19.14 -19.52
N ASP A 24 21.91 -19.92 -18.44
CA ASP A 24 20.77 -20.31 -17.61
C ASP A 24 20.35 -19.10 -16.76
N GLU A 25 19.32 -18.38 -17.22
CA GLU A 25 18.48 -17.57 -16.34
C GLU A 25 17.53 -18.51 -15.59
N SER A 26 17.93 -18.96 -14.40
CA SER A 26 17.00 -19.61 -13.47
C SER A 26 16.10 -18.55 -12.84
N THR A 27 14.85 -18.50 -13.30
CA THR A 27 13.75 -17.81 -12.63
C THR A 27 13.49 -18.46 -11.26
N ASP A 28 13.84 -17.76 -10.19
CA ASP A 28 13.51 -18.15 -8.82
C ASP A 28 12.00 -18.04 -8.59
N MET A 29 11.31 -19.15 -8.77
CA MET A 29 9.93 -19.38 -8.35
C MET A 29 9.95 -19.69 -6.85
N ARG A 30 9.73 -18.70 -5.99
CA ARG A 30 9.64 -18.93 -4.53
C ARG A 30 8.20 -19.29 -4.14
N SER A 31 8.02 -20.57 -3.82
CA SER A 31 6.87 -21.10 -3.08
C SER A 31 6.77 -20.43 -1.70
N THR A 32 5.56 -20.04 -1.31
CA THR A 32 5.23 -19.65 0.06
C THR A 32 4.96 -20.90 0.88
N ASP A 33 5.98 -21.45 1.54
CA ASP A 33 5.78 -22.48 2.56
C ASP A 33 5.27 -21.83 3.86
N THR A 34 4.05 -22.22 4.25
CA THR A 34 3.48 -21.93 5.56
C THR A 34 4.03 -22.94 6.56
N GLY A 35 4.86 -22.50 7.51
CA GLY A 35 5.30 -23.35 8.63
C GLY A 35 4.13 -23.73 9.55
N GLU A 36 4.27 -24.87 10.25
CA GLU A 36 3.26 -25.51 11.10
C GLU A 36 2.72 -24.66 12.27
N THR A 37 3.28 -23.46 12.51
CA THR A 37 2.85 -22.50 13.55
C THR A 37 2.18 -21.23 13.02
N GLY A 38 1.97 -21.09 11.71
CA GLY A 38 1.30 -19.92 11.12
C GLY A 38 2.05 -18.58 11.29
N THR A 39 3.32 -18.62 11.70
CA THR A 39 4.23 -17.46 11.70
C THR A 39 4.94 -17.37 10.35
N PRO A 40 4.92 -16.22 9.65
CA PRO A 40 5.70 -16.05 8.43
C PRO A 40 7.19 -16.19 8.75
N GLN A 41 7.82 -17.25 8.22
CA GLN A 41 9.22 -17.54 8.42
C GLN A 41 10.04 -16.72 7.42
N TYR A 42 10.58 -15.59 7.87
CA TYR A 42 11.54 -14.84 7.07
C TYR A 42 12.92 -15.43 7.29
N HIS A 43 13.51 -16.05 6.26
CA HIS A 43 14.93 -16.34 6.29
C HIS A 43 15.68 -15.01 6.52
N GLN A 44 16.42 -14.94 7.63
CA GLN A 44 17.37 -13.86 7.92
C GLN A 44 18.50 -13.91 6.88
N ALA A 45 18.24 -13.41 5.68
CA ALA A 45 19.31 -13.02 4.79
C ALA A 45 19.86 -11.69 5.33
N ASN A 46 21.05 -11.72 5.92
CA ASN A 46 21.83 -10.51 6.18
C ASN A 46 21.77 -9.62 4.92
N PRO A 47 21.38 -8.33 5.03
CA PRO A 47 21.30 -7.48 3.86
C PRO A 47 22.72 -7.30 3.31
N LYS A 48 23.01 -7.94 2.17
CA LYS A 48 24.11 -7.48 1.32
C LYS A 48 23.83 -6.00 1.01
N PRO A 49 24.83 -5.11 1.06
CA PRO A 49 24.63 -3.72 0.69
C PRO A 49 23.92 -3.67 -0.66
N MET A 50 22.86 -2.86 -0.77
CA MET A 50 22.07 -2.76 -2.00
C MET A 50 23.01 -2.59 -3.19
N SER A 51 22.84 -3.43 -4.22
CA SER A 51 23.64 -3.33 -5.43
C SER A 51 23.50 -1.92 -6.03
N GLU A 52 24.53 -1.41 -6.69
CA GLU A 52 24.46 -0.09 -7.35
C GLU A 52 23.27 0.02 -8.31
N ASN A 53 22.88 -1.10 -8.93
CA ASN A 53 21.68 -1.18 -9.76
C ASN A 53 20.37 -0.99 -8.95
N ALA A 54 20.27 -1.57 -7.74
CA ALA A 54 19.13 -1.37 -6.86
C ALA A 54 19.03 0.09 -6.35
N LYS A 55 20.17 0.70 -5.99
CA LYS A 55 20.23 2.12 -5.61
C LYS A 55 19.81 3.04 -6.77
N GLN A 56 20.24 2.72 -7.99
CA GLN A 56 19.85 3.48 -9.18
C GLN A 56 18.35 3.40 -9.43
N LYS A 57 17.77 2.18 -9.40
CA LYS A 57 16.31 1.97 -9.50
C LYS A 57 15.53 2.72 -8.42
N GLU A 58 16.07 2.84 -7.21
CA GLU A 58 15.45 3.61 -6.14
C GLU A 58 15.47 5.12 -6.42
N ARG A 59 16.61 5.65 -6.89
CA ARG A 59 16.74 7.06 -7.28
C ARG A 59 15.78 7.44 -8.41
N ASP A 60 15.66 6.58 -9.41
CA ASP A 60 14.78 6.83 -10.56
C ASP A 60 13.30 6.72 -10.17
N PHE A 61 12.95 5.78 -9.29
CA PHE A 61 11.61 5.71 -8.72
C PHE A 61 11.26 6.97 -7.91
N ARG A 62 12.19 7.44 -7.04
CA ARG A 62 12.01 8.70 -6.30
C ARG A 62 11.81 9.90 -7.24
N LYS A 63 12.58 9.99 -8.33
CA LYS A 63 12.41 11.04 -9.35
C LYS A 63 11.03 10.99 -9.99
N LYS A 64 10.56 9.79 -10.35
CA LYS A 64 9.21 9.58 -10.91
C LYS A 64 8.13 10.06 -9.93
N LEU A 65 8.22 9.69 -8.65
CA LEU A 65 7.27 10.14 -7.62
C LEU A 65 7.29 11.66 -7.46
N ASN A 66 8.48 12.28 -7.44
CA ASN A 66 8.62 13.72 -7.31
C ASN A 66 8.00 14.46 -8.51
N GLN A 67 8.25 13.99 -9.73
CA GLN A 67 7.64 14.55 -10.94
C GLN A 67 6.12 14.42 -10.94
N ALA A 68 5.59 13.24 -10.58
CA ALA A 68 4.15 13.01 -10.51
C ALA A 68 3.48 13.91 -9.45
N ALA A 69 4.10 14.02 -8.27
CA ALA A 69 3.57 14.85 -7.20
C ALA A 69 3.58 16.35 -7.59
N ARG A 70 4.66 16.84 -8.22
CA ARG A 70 4.73 18.22 -8.75
C ARG A 70 3.70 18.51 -9.82
N LYS A 71 3.46 17.55 -10.73
CA LYS A 71 2.40 17.68 -11.74
C LYS A 71 1.01 17.72 -11.11
N THR A 72 0.79 16.97 -10.03
CA THR A 72 -0.52 16.95 -9.35
C THR A 72 -0.83 18.29 -8.68
N VAL A 73 0.18 18.97 -8.15
CA VAL A 73 0.01 20.23 -7.40
C VAL A 73 0.13 21.48 -8.27
N SER A 74 0.55 21.37 -9.53
CA SER A 74 0.72 22.53 -10.43
C SER A 74 -0.59 23.28 -10.66
N ASP A 75 -1.71 22.56 -10.67
CA ASP A 75 -3.03 23.13 -10.99
C ASP A 75 -3.80 23.52 -9.71
N SER A 76 -3.10 23.72 -8.60
CA SER A 76 -3.68 23.97 -7.27
C SER A 76 -3.07 25.21 -6.60
N ILE A 77 -3.63 25.60 -5.44
CA ILE A 77 -3.08 26.68 -4.60
C ILE A 77 -1.63 26.42 -4.13
N HIS A 78 -1.13 25.19 -4.32
CA HIS A 78 0.21 24.77 -3.93
C HIS A 78 1.25 24.85 -5.05
N GLU A 79 0.92 25.41 -6.22
CA GLU A 79 1.84 25.48 -7.38
C GLU A 79 3.23 26.04 -7.02
N LYS A 80 3.26 27.07 -6.17
CA LYS A 80 4.51 27.76 -5.76
C LYS A 80 5.22 27.09 -4.58
N VAL A 81 4.64 26.05 -3.99
CA VAL A 81 5.18 25.37 -2.81
C VAL A 81 6.32 24.44 -3.22
N LYS A 82 7.49 24.60 -2.60
CA LYS A 82 8.66 23.77 -2.88
C LYS A 82 8.50 22.37 -2.28
N LEU A 83 8.07 21.43 -3.13
CA LEU A 83 7.85 20.02 -2.79
C LEU A 83 9.08 19.14 -3.05
N ILE A 84 9.39 18.29 -2.07
CA ILE A 84 10.36 17.20 -2.18
C ILE A 84 9.72 15.88 -1.74
N VAL A 85 9.82 14.86 -2.60
CA VAL A 85 9.45 13.48 -2.25
C VAL A 85 10.70 12.70 -1.85
N HIS A 86 10.68 12.15 -0.65
CA HIS A 86 11.70 11.30 -0.06
C HIS A 86 11.28 9.84 -0.10
N ARG A 87 12.27 8.97 -0.19
CA ARG A 87 12.11 7.53 0.02
C ARG A 87 13.23 7.11 0.98
N PRO A 88 12.93 6.96 2.28
CA PRO A 88 13.97 6.75 3.28
C PRO A 88 14.56 5.35 3.17
N ASP A 89 15.85 5.26 3.47
CA ASP A 89 16.54 3.98 3.67
C ASP A 89 16.22 3.41 5.07
N TYR A 90 16.58 2.14 5.27
CA TYR A 90 16.43 1.44 6.55
C TYR A 90 17.74 0.75 6.93
N ASP A 91 17.97 0.59 8.23
CA ASP A 91 19.14 -0.08 8.81
C ASP A 91 18.71 -1.35 9.56
N GLN A 92 19.67 -1.99 10.23
CA GLN A 92 19.44 -3.21 10.99
C GLN A 92 18.62 -2.98 12.27
N GLU A 93 18.69 -1.78 12.84
CA GLU A 93 17.90 -1.38 14.01
C GLU A 93 16.41 -1.32 13.64
N ALA A 94 16.07 -0.69 12.53
CA ALA A 94 14.71 -0.66 11.99
C ALA A 94 14.16 -2.06 11.71
N GLN A 95 14.99 -3.00 11.26
CA GLN A 95 14.56 -4.39 11.06
C GLN A 95 14.19 -5.05 12.39
N THR A 96 15.02 -4.84 13.41
CA THR A 96 14.82 -5.43 14.74
C THR A 96 13.58 -4.84 15.43
N GLU A 97 13.44 -3.52 15.37
CA GLU A 97 12.27 -2.79 15.90
C GLU A 97 10.98 -3.25 15.21
N TYR A 98 10.99 -3.37 13.87
CA TYR A 98 9.83 -3.83 13.11
C TYR A 98 9.40 -5.24 13.54
N VAL A 99 10.35 -6.18 13.64
CA VAL A 99 10.05 -7.56 14.01
C VAL A 99 9.46 -7.63 15.43
N ALA A 100 9.98 -6.83 16.36
CA ALA A 100 9.47 -6.78 17.72
C ALA A 100 8.01 -6.28 17.77
N LEU A 101 7.73 -5.14 17.12
CA LEU A 101 6.38 -4.55 17.09
C LEU A 101 5.38 -5.41 16.31
N SER A 102 5.79 -5.96 15.16
CA SER A 102 4.95 -6.85 14.35
C SER A 102 4.54 -8.08 15.17
N LYS A 103 5.47 -8.72 15.88
CA LYS A 103 5.17 -9.90 16.71
C LYS A 103 4.06 -9.66 17.74
N GLU A 104 3.99 -8.47 18.34
CA GLU A 104 2.93 -8.10 19.28
C GLU A 104 1.55 -7.96 18.59
N LEU A 105 1.54 -7.43 17.37
CA LEU A 105 0.31 -7.11 16.63
C LEU A 105 -0.23 -8.29 15.81
N MET A 106 0.63 -9.22 15.40
CA MET A 106 0.28 -10.33 14.50
C MET A 106 -0.91 -11.19 14.96
N PRO A 107 -1.08 -11.55 16.25
CA PRO A 107 -2.24 -12.33 16.68
C PRO A 107 -3.58 -11.63 16.35
N ILE A 108 -3.62 -10.32 16.56
CA ILE A 108 -4.81 -9.48 16.29
C ILE A 108 -5.04 -9.37 14.78
N VAL A 109 -3.98 -9.05 14.03
CA VAL A 109 -4.04 -8.90 12.57
C VAL A 109 -4.48 -10.20 11.90
N GLN A 110 -3.91 -11.34 12.30
CA GLN A 110 -4.27 -12.66 11.77
C GLN A 110 -5.70 -13.06 12.11
N GLU A 111 -6.20 -12.72 13.29
CA GLU A 111 -7.59 -12.99 13.66
C GLU A 111 -8.56 -12.25 12.74
N ILE A 112 -8.30 -10.96 12.48
CA ILE A 112 -9.14 -10.15 11.60
C ILE A 112 -8.99 -10.61 10.13
N ALA A 113 -7.76 -10.87 9.68
CA ALA A 113 -7.50 -11.38 8.34
C ALA A 113 -8.22 -12.72 8.09
N ARG A 114 -8.18 -13.66 9.03
CA ARG A 114 -8.91 -14.94 8.92
C ARG A 114 -10.42 -14.79 8.73
N LYS A 115 -11.02 -13.77 9.34
CA LYS A 115 -12.45 -13.45 9.15
C LYS A 115 -12.74 -12.77 7.82
N THR A 116 -11.74 -12.09 7.25
CA THR A 116 -11.87 -11.26 6.06
C THR A 116 -11.56 -12.04 4.77
N LEU A 117 -10.60 -12.96 4.80
CA LEU A 117 -10.17 -13.75 3.64
C LEU A 117 -11.34 -14.46 2.92
N PRO A 118 -12.30 -15.11 3.62
CA PRO A 118 -13.43 -15.73 2.95
C PRO A 118 -14.29 -14.73 2.15
N LEU A 119 -14.44 -13.50 2.64
CA LEU A 119 -15.21 -12.46 1.94
C LEU A 119 -14.53 -12.07 0.62
N LEU A 120 -13.20 -11.92 0.65
CA LEU A 120 -12.38 -11.65 -0.53
C LEU A 120 -12.39 -12.80 -1.54
N GLU A 121 -12.33 -14.05 -1.08
CA GLU A 121 -12.45 -15.23 -1.92
C GLU A 121 -13.84 -15.31 -2.58
N HIS A 122 -14.90 -14.90 -1.86
CA HIS A 122 -16.23 -14.82 -2.42
C HIS A 122 -16.35 -13.70 -3.47
N GLU A 123 -15.84 -12.49 -3.22
CA GLU A 123 -15.81 -11.42 -4.23
C GLU A 123 -15.09 -11.88 -5.51
N THR A 124 -13.88 -12.41 -5.37
CA THR A 124 -13.08 -12.86 -6.51
C THR A 124 -13.74 -14.02 -7.26
N SER A 125 -14.54 -14.86 -6.61
CA SER A 125 -15.14 -16.05 -7.23
C SER A 125 -16.56 -15.87 -7.79
N SER A 126 -17.27 -14.77 -7.50
CA SER A 126 -18.74 -14.69 -7.68
C SER A 126 -19.26 -13.77 -8.80
N ASP A 127 -18.40 -13.18 -9.61
CA ASP A 127 -18.84 -12.32 -10.70
C ASP A 127 -19.33 -13.14 -11.92
N PHE A 128 -20.65 -13.27 -12.08
CA PHE A 128 -21.28 -13.86 -13.27
C PHE A 128 -21.87 -12.76 -14.16
N GLU A 129 -21.43 -12.66 -15.41
CA GLU A 129 -22.12 -11.84 -16.41
C GLU A 129 -23.44 -12.50 -16.81
N ARG A 130 -24.55 -11.87 -16.43
CA ARG A 130 -25.91 -12.29 -16.79
C ARG A 130 -26.25 -11.91 -18.24
N ASN A 131 -27.33 -12.48 -18.77
CA ASN A 131 -27.88 -12.13 -20.09
C ASN A 131 -26.90 -12.33 -21.26
N ARG A 132 -26.20 -13.47 -21.27
CA ARG A 132 -25.40 -13.95 -22.40
C ARG A 132 -26.16 -15.00 -23.20
N TYR A 133 -25.84 -15.12 -24.48
CA TYR A 133 -26.37 -16.20 -25.34
C TYR A 133 -25.81 -17.58 -24.99
N TYR A 134 -24.69 -17.63 -24.29
CA TYR A 134 -23.99 -18.85 -23.86
C TYR A 134 -23.24 -18.61 -22.55
N GLY A 135 -23.08 -19.65 -21.74
CA GLY A 135 -22.48 -19.54 -20.41
C GLY A 135 -22.58 -20.85 -19.62
N SER A 136 -21.87 -20.91 -18.49
CA SER A 136 -21.78 -22.12 -17.66
C SER A 136 -22.97 -22.32 -16.74
N LYS A 137 -23.80 -21.28 -16.53
CA LYS A 137 -24.99 -21.34 -15.67
C LYS A 137 -26.21 -20.84 -16.43
N PHE A 138 -27.29 -21.62 -16.43
CA PHE A 138 -28.57 -21.24 -17.04
C PHE A 138 -29.40 -20.36 -16.08
N GLN A 139 -30.04 -19.32 -16.61
CA GLN A 139 -30.86 -18.35 -15.91
C GLN A 139 -32.31 -18.45 -16.39
N ALA A 140 -33.13 -19.17 -15.61
CA ALA A 140 -34.53 -19.40 -15.96
C ALA A 140 -35.37 -18.11 -15.94
N ASP A 141 -35.01 -17.13 -15.09
CA ASP A 141 -35.74 -15.87 -14.93
C ASP A 141 -35.74 -15.00 -16.21
N GLY A 142 -34.73 -15.16 -17.07
CA GLY A 142 -34.60 -14.41 -18.32
C GLY A 142 -35.50 -14.92 -19.45
N ILE A 143 -36.04 -16.14 -19.35
CA ILE A 143 -36.81 -16.79 -20.42
C ILE A 143 -38.05 -15.98 -20.82
N ALA A 144 -38.64 -15.27 -19.85
CA ALA A 144 -39.82 -14.44 -20.07
C ALA A 144 -39.60 -13.33 -21.12
N TYR A 145 -38.37 -12.82 -21.26
CA TYR A 145 -38.06 -11.70 -22.13
C TYR A 145 -37.82 -12.09 -23.60
N ARG A 146 -37.78 -13.41 -23.91
CA ARG A 146 -37.65 -13.97 -25.28
C ARG A 146 -36.46 -13.41 -26.09
N ASP A 147 -35.43 -12.91 -25.43
CA ASP A 147 -34.28 -12.25 -26.05
C ASP A 147 -33.10 -13.20 -26.31
N PHE A 148 -33.28 -14.49 -26.05
CA PHE A 148 -32.29 -15.57 -26.20
C PHE A 148 -31.05 -15.43 -25.30
N ARG A 149 -31.09 -14.55 -24.29
CA ARG A 149 -29.96 -14.28 -23.39
C ARG A 149 -30.18 -14.93 -22.03
N TYR A 150 -30.21 -16.26 -22.01
CA TYR A 150 -30.57 -17.03 -20.80
C TYR A 150 -29.39 -17.63 -20.06
N PHE A 151 -28.17 -17.30 -20.45
CA PHE A 151 -26.98 -17.88 -19.84
C PHE A 151 -26.17 -16.83 -19.10
N ALA A 152 -25.60 -17.24 -17.98
CA ALA A 152 -24.60 -16.48 -17.27
C ALA A 152 -23.23 -17.11 -17.47
N LYS A 153 -22.24 -16.28 -17.80
CA LYS A 153 -20.85 -16.71 -17.90
C LYS A 153 -20.09 -16.24 -16.67
N LYS A 154 -19.43 -17.16 -15.97
CA LYS A 154 -18.52 -16.81 -14.88
C LYS A 154 -17.43 -15.92 -15.46
N ARG A 155 -17.25 -14.70 -14.93
CA ARG A 155 -16.06 -13.91 -15.22
C ARG A 155 -14.85 -14.71 -14.73
N PRO A 156 -13.69 -14.61 -15.39
CA PRO A 156 -12.46 -15.05 -14.76
C PRO A 156 -12.39 -14.39 -13.38
N PRO A 157 -12.05 -15.12 -12.31
CA PRO A 157 -11.91 -14.50 -11.00
C PRO A 157 -10.95 -13.33 -11.14
N SER A 158 -11.35 -12.12 -10.72
CA SER A 158 -10.41 -11.00 -10.74
C SER A 158 -9.26 -11.39 -9.82
N GLU A 159 -8.03 -11.45 -10.34
CA GLU A 159 -6.87 -12.04 -9.63
C GLU A 159 -6.47 -11.28 -8.34
N SER A 160 -7.17 -10.21 -7.98
CA SER A 160 -6.83 -9.38 -6.83
C SER A 160 -8.02 -8.58 -6.30
N PRO A 161 -8.02 -8.22 -5.01
CA PRO A 161 -9.17 -7.64 -4.32
C PRO A 161 -9.66 -6.34 -4.98
N SER A 162 -10.95 -6.04 -4.82
CA SER A 162 -11.60 -4.84 -5.38
C SER A 162 -11.09 -3.53 -4.76
N LEU A 163 -10.39 -3.60 -3.62
CA LEU A 163 -9.93 -2.49 -2.79
C LEU A 163 -8.45 -2.12 -3.00
N VAL A 164 -8.14 -0.82 -2.97
CA VAL A 164 -6.81 -0.25 -2.69
C VAL A 164 -6.88 0.66 -1.47
N VAL A 165 -5.87 0.59 -0.61
CA VAL A 165 -5.78 1.40 0.61
C VAL A 165 -4.62 2.39 0.50
N GLY A 166 -4.88 3.68 0.72
CA GLY A 166 -3.87 4.68 1.00
C GLY A 166 -3.90 5.04 2.49
N LEU A 167 -2.72 5.15 3.10
CA LEU A 167 -2.54 5.53 4.48
C LEU A 167 -1.59 6.73 4.56
N ARG A 168 -2.16 7.88 4.91
CA ARG A 168 -1.45 9.12 5.17
C ARG A 168 -1.12 9.18 6.66
N VAL A 169 0.14 9.47 6.99
CA VAL A 169 0.60 9.65 8.36
C VAL A 169 1.11 11.08 8.53
N ASP A 170 0.43 11.87 9.35
CA ASP A 170 0.91 13.16 9.77
C ASP A 170 2.22 12.98 10.56
N GLU A 171 3.29 13.61 10.06
CA GLU A 171 4.61 13.60 10.67
C GLU A 171 5.00 15.01 11.14
N SER A 172 4.02 15.81 11.56
CA SER A 172 4.24 17.08 12.28
C SER A 172 4.74 16.88 13.72
N ALA A 173 5.12 17.98 14.36
CA ALA A 173 5.67 18.00 15.71
C ALA A 173 4.65 17.57 16.78
N SER A 174 3.36 17.87 16.57
CA SER A 174 2.26 17.58 17.51
C SER A 174 2.06 16.07 17.71
N MET A 175 2.35 15.28 16.68
CA MET A 175 2.33 13.82 16.73
C MET A 175 3.38 13.21 17.67
N SER A 176 4.47 13.93 17.98
CA SER A 176 5.49 13.45 18.94
C SER A 176 5.00 13.46 20.39
N ALA A 177 3.88 14.14 20.68
CA ALA A 177 3.35 14.22 22.04
C ALA A 177 2.50 12.99 22.40
N PHE A 178 2.38 12.71 23.70
CA PHE A 178 1.43 11.73 24.28
C PHE A 178 1.42 10.32 23.66
N GLY A 179 2.55 9.86 23.09
CA GLY A 179 2.64 8.54 22.45
C GLY A 179 1.81 8.39 21.17
N ARG A 180 1.34 9.49 20.58
CA ARG A 180 0.47 9.49 19.38
C ARG A 180 1.20 8.88 18.18
N LEU A 181 2.44 9.30 17.94
CA LEU A 181 3.29 8.77 16.88
C LEU A 181 3.55 7.26 17.04
N GLU A 182 3.78 6.78 18.27
CA GLU A 182 4.02 5.36 18.52
C GLU A 182 2.76 4.54 18.20
N ALA A 183 1.59 5.03 18.62
CA ALA A 183 0.31 4.42 18.28
C ALA A 183 0.03 4.44 16.77
N ALA A 184 0.34 5.56 16.09
CA ALA A 184 0.25 5.69 14.64
C ALA A 184 1.17 4.67 13.94
N LYS A 185 2.44 4.57 14.37
CA LYS A 185 3.40 3.59 13.83
C LYS A 185 2.89 2.15 14.02
N ARG A 186 2.36 1.81 15.20
CA ARG A 186 1.75 0.49 15.46
C ARG A 186 0.54 0.22 14.55
N ALA A 187 -0.33 1.21 14.35
CA ALA A 187 -1.47 1.07 13.45
C ALA A 187 -1.06 0.90 11.99
N VAL A 188 -0.06 1.66 11.53
CA VAL A 188 0.51 1.54 10.18
C VAL A 188 1.07 0.14 9.94
N ILE A 189 1.82 -0.42 10.90
CA ILE A 189 2.33 -1.81 10.82
C ILE A 189 1.18 -2.81 10.71
N ALA A 190 0.16 -2.69 11.58
CA ALA A 190 -0.98 -3.61 11.55
C ALA A 190 -1.75 -3.57 10.23
N VAL A 191 -1.97 -2.37 9.68
CA VAL A 191 -2.62 -2.20 8.37
C VAL A 191 -1.75 -2.76 7.25
N TYR A 192 -0.44 -2.50 7.27
CA TYR A 192 0.47 -3.04 6.27
C TYR A 192 0.46 -4.58 6.27
N GLU A 193 0.61 -5.21 7.43
CA GLU A 193 0.57 -6.69 7.55
C GLU A 193 -0.78 -7.25 7.14
N PHE A 194 -1.89 -6.62 7.56
CA PHE A 194 -3.23 -7.02 7.15
C PHE A 194 -3.41 -6.97 5.62
N CYS A 195 -3.03 -5.86 4.99
CA CYS A 195 -3.11 -5.70 3.55
C CYS A 195 -2.21 -6.70 2.81
N LYS A 196 -1.03 -7.04 3.36
CA LYS A 196 -0.17 -8.08 2.79
C LYS A 196 -0.81 -9.47 2.87
N ILE A 197 -1.38 -9.84 4.00
CA ILE A 197 -2.08 -11.14 4.16
C ILE A 197 -3.27 -11.24 3.21
N CYS A 198 -4.02 -10.16 3.06
CA CYS A 198 -5.22 -10.11 2.21
C CYS A 198 -4.93 -9.79 0.74
N ASN A 199 -3.66 -9.67 0.35
CA ASN A 199 -3.22 -9.25 -0.99
C ASN A 199 -3.84 -7.93 -1.50
N ILE A 200 -4.10 -6.99 -0.58
CA ILE A 200 -4.65 -5.66 -0.87
C ILE A 200 -3.49 -4.70 -1.20
N PRO A 201 -3.50 -4.04 -2.38
CA PRO A 201 -2.52 -3.01 -2.69
C PRO A 201 -2.59 -1.85 -1.69
N ILE A 202 -1.41 -1.39 -1.23
CA ILE A 202 -1.30 -0.36 -0.21
C ILE A 202 -0.30 0.73 -0.60
N LEU A 203 -0.65 1.98 -0.28
CA LEU A 203 0.18 3.18 -0.39
C LEU A 203 0.35 3.77 1.01
N ILE A 204 1.57 3.91 1.53
CA ILE A 204 1.82 4.49 2.86
C ILE A 204 2.78 5.66 2.73
N TYR A 205 2.26 6.88 2.85
CA TYR A 205 3.05 8.10 2.81
C TYR A 205 2.92 8.85 4.14
N GLY A 206 4.02 9.46 4.58
CA GLY A 206 3.98 10.46 5.63
C GLY A 206 4.32 11.84 5.11
N ASP A 207 3.90 12.87 5.83
CA ASP A 207 4.05 14.25 5.37
C ASP A 207 4.44 15.20 6.49
N THR A 208 5.26 16.20 6.13
CA THR A 208 5.55 17.35 6.98
C THR A 208 5.78 18.58 6.09
N ALA A 209 5.61 19.76 6.67
CA ALA A 209 5.84 21.04 6.04
C ALA A 209 6.94 21.83 6.76
N ASP A 210 7.49 22.82 6.06
CA ASP A 210 8.43 23.80 6.59
C ASP A 210 9.70 23.19 7.21
N VAL A 211 10.32 22.24 6.49
CA VAL A 211 11.65 21.71 6.87
C VAL A 211 12.73 22.75 6.59
N SER A 212 12.61 23.51 5.49
CA SER A 212 13.48 24.64 5.18
C SER A 212 12.84 25.60 4.16
N LYS A 213 13.45 26.78 3.92
CA LYS A 213 13.03 27.70 2.84
C LYS A 213 13.07 27.09 1.43
N MET A 214 13.81 26.00 1.25
CA MET A 214 13.91 25.26 -0.02
C MET A 214 13.03 24.00 -0.04
N GLU A 215 12.47 23.62 1.09
CA GLU A 215 11.66 22.42 1.30
C GLU A 215 10.48 22.77 2.21
N GLN A 216 9.47 23.37 1.58
CA GLN A 216 8.25 23.81 2.25
C GLN A 216 7.26 22.65 2.43
N MET A 217 7.35 21.63 1.58
CA MET A 217 6.57 20.40 1.70
C MET A 217 7.46 19.17 1.47
N SER A 218 7.35 18.21 2.37
CA SER A 218 8.08 16.94 2.33
C SER A 218 7.10 15.78 2.40
N ILE A 219 7.16 14.90 1.40
CA ILE A 219 6.42 13.63 1.40
C ILE A 219 7.41 12.48 1.55
N PHE A 220 7.18 11.59 2.51
CA PHE A 220 7.97 10.37 2.73
C PHE A 220 7.20 9.16 2.21
N ALA A 221 7.61 8.63 1.07
CA ALA A 221 7.02 7.45 0.47
C ALA A 221 7.60 6.17 1.08
N TYR A 222 6.93 5.59 2.06
CA TYR A 222 7.39 4.38 2.75
C TYR A 222 7.03 3.10 2.00
N ALA A 223 5.80 3.00 1.50
CA ALA A 223 5.32 1.88 0.70
C ALA A 223 4.49 2.40 -0.48
N ASP A 224 4.66 1.79 -1.65
CA ASP A 224 3.93 2.18 -2.85
C ASP A 224 3.57 0.95 -3.69
N PHE A 225 2.29 0.83 -4.06
CA PHE A 225 1.80 -0.32 -4.82
C PHE A 225 2.36 -0.40 -6.25
N ASP A 226 2.89 0.70 -6.83
CA ASP A 226 3.55 0.67 -8.14
C ASP A 226 4.90 -0.07 -8.09
N LYS A 227 5.54 -0.08 -6.91
CA LYS A 227 6.81 -0.78 -6.68
C LYS A 227 6.74 -1.55 -5.36
N PRO A 228 6.04 -2.69 -5.32
CA PRO A 228 5.97 -3.51 -4.12
C PRO A 228 7.38 -4.03 -3.77
N ASP A 229 7.90 -3.61 -2.62
CA ASP A 229 9.14 -4.12 -2.06
C ASP A 229 8.86 -4.75 -0.69
N ALA A 230 9.25 -6.00 -0.49
CA ALA A 230 9.09 -6.69 0.80
C ALA A 230 9.81 -5.95 1.93
N ASN A 231 10.84 -5.16 1.62
CA ASN A 231 11.61 -4.38 2.57
C ASN A 231 10.98 -3.02 2.90
N ASP A 232 9.91 -2.59 2.23
CA ASP A 232 9.19 -1.34 2.56
C ASP A 232 8.72 -1.34 4.02
N ARG A 233 8.44 -2.52 4.57
CA ARG A 233 8.09 -2.71 5.99
C ARG A 233 9.10 -2.10 6.95
N PHE A 234 10.39 -2.16 6.63
CA PHE A 234 11.46 -1.62 7.49
C PHE A 234 11.54 -0.10 7.39
N ARG A 235 11.14 0.48 6.25
CA ARG A 235 11.07 1.94 6.06
C ARG A 235 10.02 2.56 6.98
N LEU A 236 8.97 1.81 7.36
CA LEU A 236 7.93 2.27 8.29
C LEU A 236 8.51 2.66 9.67
N MET A 237 9.67 2.14 10.06
CA MET A 237 10.31 2.54 11.33
C MET A 237 10.87 3.96 11.29
N ARG A 238 11.01 4.55 10.09
CA ARG A 238 11.51 5.92 9.88
C ARG A 238 10.44 6.99 10.05
N ILE A 239 9.18 6.59 10.24
CA ILE A 239 8.07 7.48 10.60
C ILE A 239 8.42 8.21 11.90
N ARG A 240 8.46 9.55 11.85
CA ARG A 240 8.78 10.39 13.00
C ARG A 240 8.15 11.78 12.90
N GLY A 241 7.77 12.36 14.03
CA GLY A 241 7.33 13.76 14.08
C GLY A 241 8.49 14.70 13.74
N ARG A 242 8.20 15.71 12.92
CA ARG A 242 9.15 16.71 12.44
C ARG A 242 8.63 18.11 12.73
N SER A 243 8.05 18.79 11.76
CA SER A 243 7.76 20.23 11.81
C SER A 243 6.26 20.47 11.68
N ASN A 244 5.84 21.21 10.65
CA ASN A 244 4.46 21.59 10.39
C ASN A 244 3.75 20.56 9.50
N ASN A 245 2.50 20.81 9.13
CA ASN A 245 1.69 19.98 8.23
C ASN A 245 0.93 20.84 7.20
N ARG A 246 0.91 20.35 5.95
CA ARG A 246 0.16 20.97 4.84
C ARG A 246 -0.74 19.93 4.20
N ASP A 247 -1.79 19.59 4.94
CA ASP A 247 -2.62 18.41 4.74
C ASP A 247 -3.32 18.38 3.39
N GLY A 248 -3.88 19.50 2.92
CA GLY A 248 -4.59 19.54 1.63
C GLY A 248 -3.70 19.14 0.46
N MET A 249 -2.44 19.58 0.47
CA MET A 249 -1.43 19.17 -0.51
C MET A 249 -1.11 17.68 -0.43
N ALA A 250 -0.96 17.13 0.78
CA ALA A 250 -0.69 15.70 0.99
C ALA A 250 -1.86 14.84 0.52
N LEU A 251 -3.10 15.21 0.89
CA LEU A 251 -4.32 14.53 0.47
C LEU A 251 -4.48 14.56 -1.05
N ARG A 252 -4.17 15.69 -1.70
CA ARG A 252 -4.21 15.82 -3.16
C ARG A 252 -3.22 14.87 -3.85
N ILE A 253 -1.97 14.83 -3.37
CA ILE A 253 -0.94 13.94 -3.93
C ILE A 253 -1.35 12.47 -3.77
N MET A 254 -1.80 12.06 -2.58
CA MET A 254 -2.22 10.67 -2.34
C MET A 254 -3.51 10.30 -3.07
N GLY A 255 -4.47 11.23 -3.13
CA GLY A 255 -5.72 11.10 -3.85
C GLY A 255 -5.46 10.82 -5.34
N GLU A 256 -4.57 11.59 -5.98
CA GLU A 256 -4.23 11.35 -7.39
C GLU A 256 -3.57 9.99 -7.61
N ARG A 257 -2.69 9.57 -6.70
CA ARG A 257 -2.06 8.23 -6.77
C ARG A 257 -3.10 7.12 -6.69
N LEU A 258 -4.07 7.23 -5.79
CA LEU A 258 -5.17 6.27 -5.66
C LEU A 258 -6.12 6.33 -6.85
N ALA A 259 -6.40 7.52 -7.41
CA ALA A 259 -7.31 7.70 -8.55
C ALA A 259 -6.85 6.95 -9.80
N VAL A 260 -5.53 6.89 -10.02
CA VAL A 260 -4.92 6.14 -11.15
C VAL A 260 -5.05 4.62 -10.98
N SER A 261 -5.32 4.12 -9.77
CA SER A 261 -5.47 2.69 -9.52
C SER A 261 -6.71 2.12 -10.23
N PRO A 262 -6.59 0.95 -10.89
CA PRO A 262 -7.72 0.30 -11.56
C PRO A 262 -8.73 -0.33 -10.59
N ARG A 263 -8.47 -0.28 -9.28
CA ARG A 263 -9.34 -0.84 -8.24
C ARG A 263 -10.67 -0.10 -8.17
N GLN A 264 -11.75 -0.85 -7.94
CA GLN A 264 -13.10 -0.31 -7.83
C GLN A 264 -13.24 0.53 -6.57
N THR A 265 -12.85 -0.02 -5.42
CA THR A 265 -12.92 0.67 -4.14
C THR A 265 -11.56 1.28 -3.83
N LYS A 266 -11.54 2.58 -3.55
CA LYS A 266 -10.32 3.34 -3.21
C LYS A 266 -10.55 3.99 -1.85
N LEU A 267 -9.76 3.64 -0.85
CA LEU A 267 -9.89 4.17 0.51
C LEU A 267 -8.62 4.94 0.87
N LEU A 268 -8.74 6.23 1.23
CA LEU A 268 -7.66 7.02 1.80
C LEU A 268 -7.92 7.27 3.28
N ILE A 269 -7.02 6.80 4.13
CA ILE A 269 -7.07 6.97 5.58
C ILE A 269 -6.02 8.02 5.96
N SER A 270 -6.43 9.07 6.68
CA SER A 270 -5.53 10.08 7.23
C SER A 270 -5.40 9.94 8.74
N ILE A 271 -4.20 9.62 9.22
CA ILE A 271 -3.86 9.64 10.65
C ILE A 271 -3.27 11.00 10.99
N SER A 272 -3.97 11.80 11.79
CA SER A 272 -3.52 13.14 12.21
C SER A 272 -4.12 13.49 13.58
N ASP A 273 -3.51 14.46 14.25
CA ASP A 273 -4.00 15.00 15.51
C ASP A 273 -4.75 16.33 15.39
N GLY A 274 -4.87 16.92 14.19
CA GLY A 274 -6.08 17.65 13.83
C GLY A 274 -6.01 19.14 13.54
N GLN A 275 -4.84 19.76 13.43
CA GLN A 275 -4.77 21.17 13.02
C GLN A 275 -3.79 21.36 11.86
N PRO A 276 -4.28 21.71 10.65
CA PRO A 276 -3.41 22.02 9.53
C PRO A 276 -2.73 23.37 9.74
N LYS A 277 -1.39 23.39 9.73
CA LYS A 277 -0.59 24.59 9.97
C LYS A 277 0.73 24.54 9.21
N ALA A 278 0.93 25.46 8.26
CA ALA A 278 2.18 25.66 7.53
C ALA A 278 2.40 27.11 7.08
N MET A 279 3.63 27.46 6.69
CA MET A 279 4.01 28.80 6.21
C MET A 279 3.55 29.07 4.75
N ASP A 280 3.40 30.34 4.33
CA ASP A 280 3.49 31.56 5.17
C ASP A 280 2.18 31.89 5.91
N ASP A 281 1.01 31.41 5.45
CA ASP A 281 -0.31 31.66 6.08
C ASP A 281 -1.29 30.47 5.91
N TYR A 282 -0.79 29.23 5.80
CA TYR A 282 -1.66 28.06 5.68
C TYR A 282 -2.17 27.62 7.06
N THR A 283 -3.28 28.21 7.50
CA THR A 283 -3.91 27.90 8.79
C THR A 283 -5.40 28.30 8.79
N GLY A 284 -6.14 27.89 9.82
CA GLY A 284 -7.55 28.25 10.03
C GLY A 284 -8.45 27.90 8.84
N ASP A 285 -9.42 28.76 8.56
CA ASP A 285 -10.43 28.56 7.50
C ASP A 285 -9.81 28.33 6.12
N TYR A 286 -8.67 28.96 5.82
CA TYR A 286 -7.99 28.78 4.53
C TYR A 286 -7.49 27.34 4.35
N ALA A 287 -6.89 26.76 5.39
CA ALA A 287 -6.42 25.38 5.35
C ALA A 287 -7.57 24.37 5.41
N ILE A 288 -8.61 24.65 6.19
CA ILE A 288 -9.82 23.84 6.27
C ILE A 288 -10.53 23.78 4.91
N ALA A 289 -10.72 24.92 4.26
CA ALA A 289 -11.36 25.01 2.95
C ALA A 289 -10.58 24.26 1.87
N ASP A 290 -9.24 24.36 1.87
CA ASP A 290 -8.38 23.61 0.94
C ASP A 290 -8.50 22.09 1.12
N MET A 291 -8.52 21.61 2.37
CA MET A 291 -8.73 20.20 2.68
C MET A 291 -10.12 19.73 2.24
N GLN A 292 -11.19 20.47 2.59
CA GLN A 292 -12.56 20.14 2.20
C GLN A 292 -12.73 20.10 0.68
N GLN A 293 -12.22 21.10 -0.03
CA GLN A 293 -12.25 21.14 -1.49
C GLN A 293 -11.50 19.96 -2.11
N THR A 294 -10.34 19.60 -1.56
CA THR A 294 -9.56 18.45 -2.02
C THR A 294 -10.30 17.13 -1.76
N ILE A 295 -10.88 16.94 -0.58
CA ILE A 295 -11.70 15.76 -0.25
C ILE A 295 -12.85 15.65 -1.25
N GLU A 296 -13.64 16.70 -1.43
CA GLU A 296 -14.76 16.70 -2.38
C GLU A 296 -14.33 16.38 -3.82
N GLU A 297 -13.21 16.93 -4.28
CA GLU A 297 -12.70 16.70 -5.64
C GLU A 297 -12.39 15.21 -5.86
N TYR A 298 -11.72 14.58 -4.91
CA TYR A 298 -11.30 13.18 -5.03
C TYR A 298 -12.41 12.19 -4.67
N GLU A 299 -13.41 12.60 -3.88
CA GLU A 299 -14.64 11.84 -3.70
C GLU A 299 -15.43 11.70 -5.00
N ARG A 300 -15.50 12.77 -5.81
CA ARG A 300 -16.09 12.69 -7.16
C ARG A 300 -15.31 11.75 -8.08
N LYS A 301 -14.02 11.49 -7.79
CA LYS A 301 -13.18 10.48 -8.47
C LYS A 301 -13.31 9.07 -7.86
N GLY A 302 -14.24 8.86 -6.92
CA GLY A 302 -14.54 7.55 -6.32
C GLY A 302 -13.61 7.13 -5.18
N ILE A 303 -12.97 8.07 -4.50
CA ILE A 303 -12.11 7.81 -3.33
C ILE A 303 -12.91 8.07 -2.06
N ALA A 304 -13.00 7.09 -1.17
CA ALA A 304 -13.54 7.25 0.16
C ALA A 304 -12.45 7.79 1.11
N PHE A 305 -12.77 8.82 1.89
CA PHE A 305 -11.86 9.38 2.90
C PHE A 305 -12.26 8.96 4.30
N LEU A 306 -11.27 8.66 5.14
CA LEU A 306 -11.45 8.36 6.56
C LEU A 306 -10.37 9.09 7.38
N ALA A 307 -10.77 9.87 8.36
CA ALA A 307 -9.85 10.49 9.32
C ALA A 307 -9.76 9.66 10.61
N ALA A 308 -8.55 9.33 11.00
CA ALA A 308 -8.21 8.74 12.28
C ALA A 308 -7.65 9.85 13.19
N ALA A 309 -8.51 10.48 14.01
CA ALA A 309 -8.05 11.53 14.91
C ALA A 309 -7.36 10.94 16.13
N ILE A 310 -6.12 11.36 16.35
CA ILE A 310 -5.35 10.99 17.53
C ILE A 310 -5.12 12.22 18.39
N GLY A 311 -6.05 12.55 19.29
CA GLY A 311 -5.85 13.70 20.17
C GLY A 311 -7.14 14.32 20.69
N GLN A 312 -7.03 15.58 21.08
CA GLN A 312 -8.13 16.37 21.64
C GLN A 312 -8.84 17.21 20.57
N ASP A 313 -8.21 17.48 19.41
CA ASP A 313 -8.75 18.31 18.33
C ASP A 313 -9.74 17.56 17.41
N LYS A 314 -10.63 16.78 18.02
CA LYS A 314 -11.59 15.92 17.32
C LYS A 314 -12.66 16.74 16.60
N GLU A 315 -13.10 17.85 17.18
CA GLU A 315 -14.11 18.71 16.58
C GLU A 315 -13.60 19.27 15.25
N VAL A 316 -12.37 19.78 15.23
CA VAL A 316 -11.75 20.33 14.01
C VAL A 316 -11.62 19.27 12.91
N ILE A 317 -11.18 18.05 13.25
CA ILE A 317 -11.11 16.95 12.28
C ILE A 317 -12.50 16.58 11.76
N SER A 318 -13.50 16.55 12.64
CA SER A 318 -14.88 16.25 12.27
C SER A 318 -15.46 17.31 11.33
N ASP A 319 -15.13 18.58 11.50
CA ASP A 319 -15.57 19.66 10.62
C ASP A 319 -14.90 19.58 9.24
N ILE A 320 -13.65 19.13 9.18
CA ILE A 320 -12.91 18.99 7.92
C ILE A 320 -13.39 17.77 7.11
N TYR A 321 -13.51 16.60 7.74
CA TYR A 321 -13.81 15.35 7.04
C TYR A 321 -15.31 15.00 7.02
N GLY A 322 -16.10 15.60 7.90
CA GLY A 322 -17.50 15.27 8.13
C GLY A 322 -17.70 14.23 9.24
N HIS A 323 -18.82 14.36 9.96
CA HIS A 323 -19.14 13.55 11.16
C HIS A 323 -19.14 12.03 10.93
N GLU A 324 -19.45 11.57 9.72
CA GLU A 324 -19.53 10.13 9.40
C GLU A 324 -18.17 9.51 9.01
N ARG A 325 -17.14 10.34 8.81
CA ARG A 325 -15.84 9.93 8.23
C ARG A 325 -14.69 10.01 9.22
N PHE A 326 -15.01 10.08 10.51
CA PHE A 326 -14.06 10.23 11.59
C PHE A 326 -14.06 9.00 12.50
N LEU A 327 -12.87 8.48 12.81
CA LEU A 327 -12.63 7.45 13.80
C LEU A 327 -12.01 8.07 15.05
N ASP A 328 -12.77 8.07 16.15
CA ASP A 328 -12.27 8.47 17.47
C ASP A 328 -11.31 7.42 18.04
N ILE A 329 -10.05 7.83 18.20
CA ILE A 329 -9.00 7.03 18.80
C ILE A 329 -8.55 7.67 20.10
N THR A 330 -9.45 7.61 21.08
CA THR A 330 -9.10 7.95 22.47
C THR A 330 -8.22 6.85 23.09
N ASN A 331 -8.47 5.59 22.75
CA ASN A 331 -7.65 4.46 23.21
C ASN A 331 -6.63 4.05 22.14
N LEU A 332 -5.40 4.55 22.31
CA LEU A 332 -4.25 4.27 21.43
C LEU A 332 -3.94 2.77 21.30
N ARG A 333 -4.23 1.95 22.32
CA ARG A 333 -3.96 0.50 22.30
C ARG A 333 -4.90 -0.26 21.36
N GLU A 334 -6.14 0.20 21.25
CA GLU A 334 -7.15 -0.41 20.37
C GLU A 334 -7.04 0.09 18.92
N PHE A 335 -6.26 1.13 18.68
CA PHE A 335 -6.18 1.79 17.39
C PHE A 335 -5.87 0.83 16.24
N PRO A 336 -4.83 -0.03 16.32
CA PRO A 336 -4.49 -0.91 15.21
C PRO A 336 -5.65 -1.86 14.85
N ALA A 337 -6.31 -2.43 15.87
CA ALA A 337 -7.43 -3.35 15.68
C ALA A 337 -8.65 -2.66 15.08
N LYS A 338 -8.99 -1.44 15.55
CA LYS A 338 -10.10 -0.65 15.01
C LYS A 338 -9.87 -0.29 13.55
N LEU A 339 -8.66 0.14 13.20
CA LEU A 339 -8.33 0.56 11.85
C LEU A 339 -8.42 -0.59 10.86
N VAL A 340 -7.85 -1.75 11.21
CA VAL A 340 -7.93 -2.97 10.39
C VAL A 340 -9.38 -3.43 10.22
N ARG A 341 -10.21 -3.40 11.28
CA ARG A 341 -11.64 -3.73 11.18
C ARG A 341 -12.43 -2.81 10.27
N ILE A 342 -12.08 -1.52 10.20
CA ILE A 342 -12.75 -0.58 9.30
C ILE A 342 -12.38 -0.88 7.87
N ILE A 343 -11.09 -1.09 7.57
CA ILE A 343 -10.64 -1.47 6.22
C ILE A 343 -11.38 -2.74 5.77
N ALA A 344 -11.54 -3.72 6.66
CA ALA A 344 -12.27 -4.96 6.37
C ALA A 344 -13.76 -4.76 6.04
N ARG A 345 -14.38 -3.61 6.35
CA ARG A 345 -15.77 -3.28 5.96
C ARG A 345 -15.88 -2.66 4.57
N TYR A 346 -14.76 -2.22 3.99
CA TYR A 346 -14.68 -1.70 2.62
C TYR A 346 -14.34 -2.79 1.60
N LEU A 347 -14.21 -4.04 2.09
CA LEU A 347 -14.20 -5.28 1.34
C LEU A 347 -15.60 -5.89 1.40
#